data_AF-A5FM70-F1
#
_entry.id   AF-A5FM70-F1
#
_cell.length_a   1.000
_cell.length_b   1.000
_cell.length_c   1.000
_cell.angle_alpha   90.00
_cell.angle_beta   90.00
_cell.angle_gamma   90.00
#
_symmetry.space_group_name_H-M   'P 1'
#
loop_
_entity.id
_entity.type
_entity.pdbx_description
1 polymer ?
#
loop_
_entity_poly.entity_id
_entity_poly.type
_entity_poly.pdbx_seq_one_letter_code
_entity_poly.pdbx_strand_id
1 'polypeptide(L)'
;MDIDFLKNDFIVYGGGLIEPFQYFGRIISDKLKQEKIDFPVKEFEINLVNISSLTKVEQEEYCSKLPYYYRGKNMISLVLLVLEAEKTVENVFQFFYNAFDILFAKKKKNDNYDVEKVRQILTVLELELKNVDLLKLNKQYDIIFREENLAKRIFEREERRNRIVENKRLIKDVRFYPCFKSVHEAYFKFYDKEFCCKILIKLRERKFKLPDYTHLYIKVSDSFENALLETITSESWYICGVAVLDDFVNYSNKTQLQQKRIIFNLISEGLNDIAAIDKLDIHVLNVVLKEVENETFL
;
A
#
# COMPACT_ATOMS: atom_id res chain seq x y z
N MET A 1 -2.41 19.82 -3.45
CA MET A 1 -3.44 18.78 -3.52
C MET A 1 -2.84 17.57 -4.18
N ASP A 2 -2.89 16.42 -3.54
CA ASP A 2 -2.55 15.12 -4.10
C ASP A 2 -3.77 14.55 -4.82
N ILE A 3 -3.53 13.93 -5.97
CA ILE A 3 -4.59 13.41 -6.83
C ILE A 3 -4.38 11.91 -6.94
N ASP A 4 -5.35 11.16 -6.43
CA ASP A 4 -5.31 9.71 -6.38
C ASP A 4 -6.34 9.12 -7.34
N PHE A 5 -5.93 8.10 -8.08
CA PHE A 5 -6.80 7.34 -8.99
C PHE A 5 -7.07 5.97 -8.41
N LEU A 6 -8.36 5.65 -8.31
CA LEU A 6 -8.82 4.35 -7.88
C LEU A 6 -9.77 3.81 -8.95
N LYS A 7 -9.46 2.65 -9.48
CA LYS A 7 -10.33 1.86 -10.32
C LYS A 7 -11.02 0.86 -9.41
N ASN A 8 -12.34 0.86 -9.49
CA ASN A 8 -13.17 -0.13 -8.81
C ASN A 8 -13.82 -0.99 -9.89
N ASP A 9 -13.32 -2.22 -10.02
CA ASP A 9 -14.07 -3.29 -10.67
C ASP A 9 -14.91 -3.96 -9.58
N PHE A 10 -16.16 -4.35 -9.85
CA PHE A 10 -17.09 -4.92 -8.83
C PHE A 10 -16.57 -6.17 -8.09
N ILE A 11 -15.38 -6.67 -8.45
CA ILE A 11 -14.71 -7.86 -7.89
C ILE A 11 -13.45 -7.48 -7.08
N VAL A 12 -12.87 -6.28 -7.26
CA VAL A 12 -11.63 -5.85 -6.60
C VAL A 12 -11.70 -4.37 -6.23
N TYR A 13 -11.66 -4.05 -4.94
CA TYR A 13 -11.43 -2.70 -4.45
C TYR A 13 -9.94 -2.36 -4.62
N GLY A 14 -9.64 -1.26 -5.29
CA GLY A 14 -8.28 -0.70 -5.37
C GLY A 14 -7.44 -1.24 -6.52
N GLY A 15 -7.35 -0.47 -7.59
CA GLY A 15 -6.27 -0.53 -8.58
C GLY A 15 -6.12 0.84 -9.22
N GLY A 16 -4.92 1.40 -9.36
CA GLY A 16 -4.74 2.68 -10.06
C GLY A 16 -4.95 2.54 -11.57
N LEU A 17 -4.62 3.60 -12.31
CA LEU A 17 -4.37 3.47 -13.75
C LEU A 17 -3.23 2.44 -13.97
N ILE A 18 -3.27 1.70 -15.08
CA ILE A 18 -2.23 0.71 -15.41
C ILE A 18 -1.02 1.37 -16.10
N GLU A 19 0.14 0.71 -16.08
CA GLU A 19 1.32 1.15 -16.84
C GLU A 19 0.96 1.36 -18.33
N PRO A 20 1.35 2.50 -18.95
CA PRO A 20 2.26 3.54 -18.46
C PRO A 20 1.61 4.74 -17.75
N PHE A 21 0.33 4.65 -17.42
CA PHE A 21 -0.48 5.76 -16.90
C PHE A 21 -0.57 5.81 -15.37
N GLN A 22 -0.02 4.82 -14.67
CA GLN A 22 -0.13 4.63 -13.21
C GLN A 22 0.13 5.90 -12.39
N TYR A 23 1.07 6.73 -12.81
CA TYR A 23 1.48 7.93 -12.07
C TYR A 23 0.87 9.24 -12.59
N PHE A 24 -0.12 9.22 -13.49
CA PHE A 24 -0.71 10.44 -14.04
C PHE A 24 -1.33 11.36 -12.98
N GLY A 25 -1.97 10.81 -11.95
CA GLY A 25 -2.48 11.60 -10.82
C GLY A 25 -1.35 12.40 -10.14
N ARG A 26 -0.20 11.75 -9.90
CA ARG A 26 0.99 12.41 -9.33
C ARG A 26 1.59 13.45 -10.28
N ILE A 27 1.73 13.12 -11.58
CA ILE A 27 2.25 14.05 -12.59
C ILE A 27 1.42 15.35 -12.62
N ILE A 28 0.09 15.23 -12.60
CA ILE A 28 -0.81 16.39 -12.57
C ILE A 28 -0.70 17.15 -11.24
N SER A 29 -0.68 16.44 -10.11
CA SER A 29 -0.46 17.05 -8.78
C SER A 29 0.82 17.88 -8.75
N ASP A 30 1.93 17.34 -9.26
CA ASP A 30 3.22 18.01 -9.26
C ASP A 30 3.22 19.24 -10.17
N LYS A 31 2.62 19.17 -11.36
CA LYS A 31 2.46 20.33 -12.26
C LYS A 31 1.62 21.43 -11.60
N LEU A 32 0.51 21.09 -10.96
CA LEU A 32 -0.35 22.04 -10.25
C LEU A 32 0.37 22.70 -9.06
N LYS A 33 1.18 21.93 -8.31
CA LYS A 33 2.02 22.45 -7.21
C LYS A 33 3.10 23.40 -7.73
N GLN A 34 3.79 23.04 -8.82
CA GLN A 34 4.80 23.90 -9.47
C GLN A 34 4.19 25.24 -9.90
N GLU A 35 2.97 25.21 -10.41
CA GLU A 35 2.20 26.38 -10.83
C GLU A 35 1.52 27.14 -9.67
N LYS A 36 1.78 26.71 -8.42
CA LYS A 36 1.26 27.30 -7.18
C LYS A 36 -0.26 27.39 -7.16
N ILE A 37 -0.95 26.38 -7.71
CA ILE A 37 -2.40 26.29 -7.60
C ILE A 37 -2.77 25.81 -6.20
N ASP A 38 -3.48 26.65 -5.46
CA ASP A 38 -3.94 26.34 -4.11
C ASP A 38 -5.38 25.81 -4.10
N PHE A 39 -5.53 24.54 -3.75
CA PHE A 39 -6.82 23.90 -3.60
C PHE A 39 -7.22 23.83 -2.12
N PRO A 40 -8.52 23.95 -1.80
CA PRO A 40 -9.04 23.98 -0.43
C PRO A 40 -8.96 22.62 0.28
N VAL A 41 -8.48 21.58 -0.38
CA VAL A 41 -8.38 20.21 0.12
C VAL A 41 -6.99 19.65 -0.14
N LYS A 42 -6.58 18.70 0.70
CA LYS A 42 -5.29 18.02 0.56
C LYS A 42 -5.35 16.96 -0.52
N GLU A 43 -6.48 16.25 -0.63
CA GLU A 43 -6.63 15.08 -1.50
C GLU A 43 -7.82 15.26 -2.46
N PHE A 44 -7.63 14.80 -3.69
CA PHE A 44 -8.69 14.66 -4.69
C PHE A 44 -8.65 13.25 -5.27
N GLU A 45 -9.60 12.44 -4.83
CA GLU A 45 -9.74 11.04 -5.22
C GLU A 45 -10.70 10.92 -6.40
N ILE A 46 -10.24 10.29 -7.48
CA ILE A 46 -11.03 10.02 -8.67
C ILE A 46 -11.21 8.51 -8.80
N ASN A 47 -12.42 8.05 -8.48
CA ASN A 47 -12.86 6.67 -8.58
C ASN A 47 -13.45 6.39 -9.97
N LEU A 48 -12.77 5.57 -10.78
CA LEU A 48 -13.26 5.13 -12.08
C LEU A 48 -13.98 3.79 -11.92
N VAL A 49 -15.26 3.76 -12.28
CA VAL A 49 -16.08 2.53 -12.23
C VAL A 49 -16.30 2.02 -13.64
N ASN A 50 -15.92 0.77 -13.87
CA ASN A 50 -16.26 0.03 -15.08
C ASN A 50 -17.47 -0.88 -14.80
N ILE A 51 -18.58 -0.65 -15.50
CA ILE A 51 -19.83 -1.40 -15.33
C ILE A 51 -19.95 -2.59 -16.30
N SER A 52 -18.91 -2.91 -17.07
CA SER A 52 -18.96 -3.97 -18.09
C SER A 52 -19.28 -5.35 -17.53
N SER A 53 -19.10 -5.57 -16.22
CA SER A 53 -19.39 -6.84 -15.53
C SER A 53 -20.78 -6.91 -14.90
N LEU A 54 -21.59 -5.83 -14.97
CA LEU A 54 -22.91 -5.77 -14.34
C LEU A 54 -24.02 -6.25 -15.28
N THR A 55 -25.11 -6.77 -14.72
CA THR A 55 -26.35 -7.00 -15.49
C THR A 55 -26.99 -5.68 -15.89
N LYS A 56 -27.85 -5.69 -16.92
CA LYS A 56 -28.50 -4.46 -17.41
C LYS A 56 -29.29 -3.71 -16.32
N VAL A 57 -29.96 -4.43 -15.42
CA VAL A 57 -30.73 -3.84 -14.31
C VAL A 57 -29.80 -3.18 -13.29
N GLU A 58 -28.69 -3.84 -12.94
CA GLU A 58 -27.68 -3.28 -12.03
C GLU A 58 -26.97 -2.07 -12.63
N GLN A 59 -26.72 -2.10 -13.95
CA GLN A 59 -26.18 -0.94 -14.68
C GLN A 59 -27.12 0.25 -14.60
N GLU A 60 -28.41 0.06 -14.88
CA GLU A 60 -29.41 1.14 -14.82
C GLU A 60 -29.53 1.73 -13.42
N GLU A 61 -29.59 0.89 -12.37
CA GLU A 61 -29.66 1.37 -11.00
C GLU A 61 -28.38 2.12 -10.58
N TYR A 62 -27.21 1.59 -10.92
CA TYR A 62 -25.94 2.17 -10.48
C TYR A 62 -25.60 3.46 -11.24
N CYS A 63 -25.80 3.48 -12.56
CA CYS A 63 -25.59 4.66 -13.39
C CYS A 63 -26.48 5.83 -12.96
N SER A 64 -27.70 5.56 -12.46
CA SER A 64 -28.59 6.62 -11.96
C SER A 64 -28.01 7.42 -10.78
N LYS A 65 -27.00 6.88 -10.09
CA LYS A 65 -26.34 7.48 -8.92
C LYS A 65 -25.02 8.18 -9.27
N LEU A 66 -24.62 8.20 -10.54
CA LEU A 66 -23.36 8.77 -11.03
C LEU A 66 -23.57 10.07 -11.83
N PRO A 67 -22.59 11.01 -11.83
CA PRO A 67 -21.37 10.98 -11.02
C PRO A 67 -21.68 11.25 -9.54
N TYR A 68 -21.03 10.50 -8.64
CA TYR A 68 -21.12 10.77 -7.20
C TYR A 68 -20.02 11.74 -6.79
N TYR A 69 -20.39 12.83 -6.11
CA TYR A 69 -19.45 13.83 -5.62
C TYR A 69 -19.57 13.96 -4.11
N TYR A 70 -18.45 13.76 -3.41
CA TYR A 70 -18.30 13.99 -1.99
C TYR A 70 -17.22 15.02 -1.70
N ARG A 71 -17.49 15.92 -0.77
CA ARG A 71 -16.51 16.90 -0.28
C ARG A 71 -16.46 16.92 1.24
N GLY A 72 -15.37 16.38 1.77
CA GLY A 72 -15.01 16.44 3.18
C GLY A 72 -14.16 17.67 3.51
N LYS A 73 -13.59 17.66 4.73
CA LYS A 73 -12.71 18.73 5.23
C LYS A 73 -11.35 18.75 4.52
N ASN A 74 -10.79 17.57 4.26
CA ASN A 74 -9.44 17.43 3.71
C ASN A 74 -9.41 16.75 2.34
N MET A 75 -10.55 16.22 1.87
CA MET A 75 -10.62 15.37 0.70
C MET A 75 -11.87 15.69 -0.12
N ILE A 76 -11.73 15.65 -1.44
CA ILE A 76 -12.83 15.53 -2.39
C ILE A 76 -12.74 14.12 -2.99
N SER A 77 -13.86 13.40 -3.07
CA SER A 77 -13.93 12.11 -3.75
C SER A 77 -15.01 12.18 -4.83
N LEU A 78 -14.67 11.72 -6.03
CA LEU A 78 -15.53 11.72 -7.19
C LEU A 78 -15.59 10.32 -7.77
N VAL A 79 -16.78 9.81 -8.04
CA VAL A 79 -16.99 8.54 -8.75
C VAL A 79 -17.49 8.83 -10.15
N LEU A 80 -16.72 8.38 -11.14
CA LEU A 80 -16.99 8.54 -12.56
C LEU A 80 -17.26 7.18 -13.21
N LEU A 81 -18.27 7.15 -14.08
CA LEU A 81 -18.47 6.05 -14.99
C LEU A 81 -17.45 6.13 -16.12
N VAL A 82 -16.81 5.01 -16.43
CA VAL A 82 -15.89 4.89 -17.56
C VAL A 82 -16.34 3.76 -18.48
N LEU A 83 -16.47 4.09 -19.77
CA LEU A 83 -16.87 3.13 -20.82
C LEU A 83 -15.68 2.59 -21.62
N GLU A 84 -14.54 3.29 -21.59
CA GLU A 84 -13.34 2.94 -22.34
C GLU A 84 -12.15 2.74 -21.41
N ALA A 85 -11.34 1.72 -21.67
CA ALA A 85 -10.09 1.52 -20.95
C ALA A 85 -9.05 2.61 -21.29
N GLU A 86 -8.13 2.88 -20.37
CA GLU A 86 -6.95 3.72 -20.61
C GLU A 86 -6.04 3.14 -21.70
N LYS A 87 -6.20 3.60 -22.94
CA LYS A 87 -5.37 3.17 -24.08
C LYS A 87 -4.43 4.26 -24.59
N THR A 88 -4.87 5.51 -24.52
CA THR A 88 -4.10 6.67 -24.99
C THR A 88 -4.08 7.79 -23.95
N VAL A 89 -3.18 8.76 -24.14
CA VAL A 89 -3.11 9.97 -23.32
C VAL A 89 -4.44 10.70 -23.34
N GLU A 90 -5.10 10.80 -24.50
CA GLU A 90 -6.40 11.43 -24.66
C GLU A 90 -7.47 10.76 -23.81
N ASN A 91 -7.54 9.41 -23.83
CA ASN A 91 -8.52 8.68 -23.01
C ASN A 91 -8.32 8.99 -21.53
N VAL A 92 -7.07 8.98 -21.06
CA VAL A 92 -6.75 9.26 -19.67
C VAL A 92 -7.08 10.71 -19.30
N PHE A 93 -6.69 11.68 -20.13
CA PHE A 93 -7.00 13.10 -19.90
C PHE A 93 -8.49 13.39 -19.93
N GLN A 94 -9.29 12.66 -20.71
CA GLN A 94 -10.74 12.78 -20.67
C GLN A 94 -11.31 12.48 -19.27
N PHE A 95 -10.73 11.52 -18.54
CA PHE A 95 -11.14 11.24 -17.15
C PHE A 95 -10.85 12.44 -16.25
N PHE A 96 -9.67 13.04 -16.39
CA PHE A 96 -9.28 14.23 -15.63
C PHE A 96 -10.15 15.43 -15.98
N TYR A 97 -10.38 15.72 -17.25
CA TYR A 97 -11.23 16.83 -17.67
C TYR A 97 -12.64 16.69 -17.10
N ASN A 98 -13.24 15.50 -17.22
CA ASN A 98 -14.55 15.23 -16.64
C ASN A 98 -14.56 15.44 -15.12
N ALA A 99 -13.51 15.00 -14.43
CA ALA A 99 -13.40 15.15 -12.98
C ALA A 99 -13.26 16.61 -12.56
N PHE A 100 -12.38 17.36 -13.23
CA PHE A 100 -12.13 18.77 -12.97
C PHE A 100 -13.33 19.64 -13.35
N ASP A 101 -14.05 19.34 -14.43
CA ASP A 101 -15.27 20.05 -14.79
C ASP A 101 -16.34 19.94 -13.69
N ILE A 102 -16.52 18.76 -13.10
CA ILE A 102 -17.42 18.57 -11.95
C ILE A 102 -16.91 19.33 -10.73
N LEU A 103 -15.61 19.25 -10.43
CA LEU A 103 -14.99 20.02 -9.34
C LEU A 103 -15.24 21.52 -9.50
N PHE A 104 -15.07 22.05 -10.71
CA PHE A 104 -15.29 23.47 -11.03
C PHE A 104 -16.76 23.85 -10.90
N ALA A 105 -17.68 23.02 -11.38
CA ALA A 105 -19.12 23.23 -11.22
C ALA A 105 -19.58 23.22 -9.75
N LYS A 106 -18.82 22.54 -8.87
CA LYS A 106 -19.07 22.47 -7.42
C LYS A 106 -18.18 23.42 -6.60
N LYS A 107 -17.48 24.35 -7.25
CA LYS A 107 -16.61 25.34 -6.60
C LYS A 107 -17.40 26.17 -5.57
N LYS A 108 -16.89 26.28 -4.35
CA LYS A 108 -17.48 27.13 -3.29
C LYS A 108 -16.91 28.55 -3.37
N LYS A 109 -17.63 29.52 -2.78
CA LYS A 109 -17.24 30.94 -2.77
C LYS A 109 -15.84 31.18 -2.16
N ASN A 110 -15.41 30.34 -1.23
CA ASN A 110 -14.13 30.44 -0.52
C ASN A 110 -13.01 29.61 -1.17
N ASP A 111 -13.24 29.03 -2.34
CA ASP A 111 -12.22 28.29 -3.07
C ASP A 111 -11.39 29.25 -3.94
N ASN A 112 -10.08 29.29 -3.71
CA ASN A 112 -9.19 30.30 -4.28
C ASN A 112 -8.44 29.87 -5.56
N TYR A 113 -8.64 28.63 -6.04
CA TYR A 113 -7.99 28.18 -7.27
C TYR A 113 -8.61 28.86 -8.52
N ASP A 114 -7.76 29.20 -9.48
CA ASP A 114 -8.17 29.75 -10.78
C ASP A 114 -8.56 28.61 -11.73
N VAL A 115 -9.84 28.57 -12.11
CA VAL A 115 -10.40 27.53 -12.98
C VAL A 115 -9.75 27.55 -14.37
N GLU A 116 -9.58 28.74 -14.96
CA GLU A 116 -9.03 28.87 -16.31
C GLU A 116 -7.55 28.51 -16.32
N LYS A 117 -6.80 28.91 -15.27
CA LYS A 117 -5.41 28.50 -15.12
C LYS A 117 -5.29 26.98 -15.00
N VAL A 118 -6.15 26.31 -14.23
CA VAL A 118 -6.11 24.84 -14.12
C VAL A 118 -6.44 24.17 -15.46
N ARG A 119 -7.44 24.66 -16.20
CA ARG A 119 -7.74 24.16 -17.56
C ARG A 119 -6.52 24.27 -18.48
N GLN A 120 -5.88 25.44 -18.50
CA GLN A 120 -4.68 25.67 -19.32
C GLN A 120 -3.55 24.71 -18.95
N ILE A 121 -3.30 24.49 -17.65
CA ILE A 121 -2.27 23.55 -17.17
C ILE A 121 -2.56 22.14 -17.66
N LEU A 122 -3.81 21.67 -17.55
CA LEU A 122 -4.18 20.33 -18.01
C LEU A 122 -3.99 20.19 -19.52
N THR A 123 -4.42 21.18 -20.32
CA THR A 123 -4.24 21.16 -21.77
C THR A 123 -2.78 21.17 -22.19
N VAL A 124 -1.94 22.00 -21.57
CA VAL A 124 -0.51 22.03 -21.86
C VAL A 124 0.14 20.68 -21.51
N LEU A 125 -0.20 20.13 -20.34
CA LEU A 125 0.36 18.87 -19.88
C LEU A 125 -0.07 17.68 -20.76
N GLU A 126 -1.30 17.67 -21.26
CA GLU A 126 -1.75 16.67 -22.23
C GLU A 126 -0.88 16.69 -23.48
N LEU A 127 -0.63 17.87 -24.05
CA LEU A 127 0.21 18.04 -25.24
C LEU A 127 1.67 17.66 -24.99
N GLU A 128 2.21 17.99 -23.82
CA GLU A 128 3.55 17.57 -23.38
C GLU A 128 3.63 16.03 -23.38
N LEU A 129 2.67 15.35 -22.74
CA LEU A 129 2.70 13.91 -22.54
C LEU A 129 2.47 13.09 -23.82
N LYS A 130 1.81 13.64 -24.84
CA LYS A 130 1.69 12.99 -26.17
C LYS A 130 3.04 12.77 -26.87
N ASN A 131 4.03 13.59 -26.54
CA ASN A 131 5.34 13.59 -27.20
C ASN A 131 6.46 12.98 -26.34
N VAL A 132 6.10 12.35 -25.21
CA VAL A 132 7.05 11.79 -24.24
C VAL A 132 7.04 10.26 -24.32
N ASP A 133 8.21 9.65 -24.08
CA ASP A 133 8.30 8.21 -23.79
C ASP A 133 7.65 7.92 -22.42
N LEU A 134 6.37 7.54 -22.46
CA LEU A 134 5.57 7.30 -21.26
C LEU A 134 6.09 6.14 -20.42
N LEU A 135 6.73 5.13 -21.02
CA LEU A 135 7.33 4.02 -20.27
C LEU A 135 8.54 4.49 -19.48
N LYS A 136 9.38 5.32 -20.09
CA LYS A 136 10.52 5.94 -19.40
C LYS A 136 10.04 6.86 -18.28
N LEU A 137 9.02 7.67 -18.54
CA LEU A 137 8.43 8.55 -17.53
C LEU A 137 7.82 7.75 -16.36
N ASN A 138 7.08 6.67 -16.67
CA ASN A 138 6.50 5.78 -15.67
C ASN A 138 7.58 5.21 -14.74
N LYS A 139 8.70 4.73 -15.30
CA LYS A 139 9.84 4.22 -14.53
C LYS A 139 10.48 5.29 -13.65
N GLN A 140 10.59 6.53 -14.12
CA GLN A 140 11.12 7.63 -13.31
C GLN A 140 10.24 7.91 -12.10
N TYR A 141 8.91 7.96 -12.29
CA TYR A 141 7.99 8.15 -11.18
C TYR A 141 7.90 6.94 -10.25
N ASP A 142 8.06 5.70 -10.75
CA ASP A 142 8.19 4.50 -9.90
C ASP A 142 9.39 4.59 -8.96
N ILE A 143 10.54 5.06 -9.45
CA ILE A 143 11.74 5.27 -8.62
C ILE A 143 11.45 6.32 -7.55
N ILE A 144 10.94 7.50 -7.93
CA ILE A 144 10.63 8.58 -6.99
C ILE A 144 9.64 8.11 -5.92
N PHE A 145 8.56 7.45 -6.33
CA PHE A 145 7.52 6.97 -5.43
C PHE A 145 8.06 5.92 -4.46
N ARG A 146 8.96 5.03 -4.92
CA ARG A 146 9.63 4.07 -4.03
C ARG A 146 10.54 4.75 -3.04
N GLU A 147 11.35 5.71 -3.47
CA GLU A 147 12.24 6.46 -2.58
C GLU A 147 11.46 7.24 -1.52
N GLU A 148 10.39 7.95 -1.90
CA GLU A 148 9.51 8.68 -0.98
C GLU A 148 8.87 7.73 0.05
N ASN A 149 8.34 6.59 -0.40
CA ASN A 149 7.75 5.61 0.50
C ASN A 149 8.78 4.97 1.43
N LEU A 150 9.94 4.59 0.92
CA LEU A 150 11.00 4.01 1.73
C LEU A 150 11.44 4.99 2.81
N ALA A 151 11.67 6.26 2.46
CA ALA A 151 12.00 7.32 3.41
C ALA A 151 10.91 7.47 4.49
N LYS A 152 9.63 7.44 4.10
CA LYS A 152 8.51 7.46 5.05
C LYS A 152 8.54 6.25 6.00
N ARG A 153 8.78 5.04 5.50
CA ARG A 153 8.84 3.83 6.33
C ARG A 153 10.02 3.85 7.31
N ILE A 154 11.17 4.35 6.87
CA ILE A 154 12.34 4.55 7.74
C ILE A 154 11.98 5.54 8.85
N PHE A 155 11.38 6.68 8.51
CA PHE A 155 10.95 7.67 9.48
C PHE A 155 9.95 7.11 10.50
N GLU A 156 8.92 6.38 10.05
CA GLU A 156 7.94 5.71 10.92
C GLU A 156 8.60 4.73 11.91
N ARG A 157 9.65 4.03 11.48
CA ARG A 157 10.42 3.11 12.35
C ARG A 157 11.25 3.86 13.39
N GLU A 158 11.88 4.97 13.03
CA GLU A 158 12.61 5.80 13.99
C GLU A 158 11.67 6.45 15.02
N GLU A 159 10.50 6.94 14.59
CA GLU A 159 9.46 7.44 15.49
C GLU A 159 9.04 6.37 16.51
N ARG A 160 8.81 5.13 16.05
CA ARG A 160 8.49 4.00 16.92
C ARG A 160 9.62 3.70 17.91
N ARG A 161 10.88 3.68 17.45
CA ARG A 161 12.05 3.45 18.28
C ARG A 161 12.19 4.50 19.39
N ASN A 162 11.88 5.76 19.07
CA ASN A 162 11.96 6.87 20.03
C ASN A 162 10.75 6.94 20.96
N ARG A 163 9.63 6.33 20.58
CA ARG A 163 8.41 6.32 21.38
C ARG A 163 8.61 5.57 22.70
N ILE A 164 7.91 6.04 23.74
CA ILE A 164 7.77 5.36 25.01
C ILE A 164 6.29 5.04 25.19
N VAL A 165 5.93 3.79 24.97
CA VAL A 165 4.56 3.29 25.16
C VAL A 165 4.61 2.04 26.01
N GLU A 166 3.70 1.94 26.96
CA GLU A 166 3.55 0.77 27.81
C GLU A 166 2.94 -0.42 27.02
N ASN A 167 3.54 -1.58 27.20
CA ASN A 167 3.06 -2.85 26.65
C ASN A 167 1.88 -3.38 27.48
N LYS A 168 0.65 -3.13 27.01
CA LYS A 168 -0.58 -3.41 27.76
C LYS A 168 -1.56 -4.35 27.05
N ARG A 169 -1.49 -4.49 25.73
CA ARG A 169 -2.43 -5.30 24.94
C ARG A 169 -1.94 -6.74 24.82
N LEU A 170 -2.81 -7.72 24.98
CA LEU A 170 -2.46 -9.12 24.73
C LEU A 170 -2.32 -9.37 23.22
N ILE A 171 -1.33 -10.17 22.85
CA ILE A 171 -1.14 -10.60 21.46
C ILE A 171 -2.32 -11.45 20.96
N LYS A 172 -2.86 -11.07 19.81
CA LYS A 172 -3.97 -11.74 19.13
C LYS A 172 -3.53 -12.56 17.94
N ASP A 173 -2.47 -12.17 17.23
CA ASP A 173 -2.09 -12.91 16.03
C ASP A 173 -0.60 -12.74 15.69
N VAL A 174 -0.07 -13.73 14.98
CA VAL A 174 1.25 -13.69 14.34
C VAL A 174 1.09 -14.19 12.91
N ARG A 175 1.56 -13.45 11.91
CA ARG A 175 1.49 -13.88 10.50
C ARG A 175 2.76 -13.61 9.74
N PHE A 176 2.98 -14.45 8.74
CA PHE A 176 4.10 -14.37 7.83
C PHE A 176 3.59 -14.05 6.42
N TYR A 177 4.23 -13.07 5.77
CA TYR A 177 3.85 -12.56 4.47
C TYR A 177 5.09 -12.50 3.56
N PRO A 178 5.28 -13.48 2.67
CA PRO A 178 6.33 -13.42 1.67
C PRO A 178 5.94 -12.43 0.57
N CYS A 179 6.77 -11.43 0.35
CA CYS A 179 6.56 -10.33 -0.58
C CYS A 179 7.64 -10.33 -1.68
N PHE A 180 7.50 -11.24 -2.65
CA PHE A 180 8.43 -11.37 -3.77
C PHE A 180 7.68 -11.14 -5.09
N LYS A 181 8.20 -10.26 -5.97
CA LYS A 181 7.53 -9.83 -7.20
C LYS A 181 7.28 -10.92 -8.25
N SER A 182 7.99 -12.05 -8.16
CA SER A 182 8.08 -13.02 -9.27
C SER A 182 7.83 -14.46 -8.84
N VAL A 183 7.20 -14.68 -7.68
CA VAL A 183 7.30 -15.96 -6.98
C VAL A 183 5.93 -16.45 -6.55
N HIS A 184 5.68 -17.73 -6.79
CA HIS A 184 4.53 -18.41 -6.25
C HIS A 184 4.62 -18.47 -4.72
N GLU A 185 3.73 -17.76 -4.03
CA GLU A 185 3.51 -17.86 -2.57
C GLU A 185 3.42 -19.32 -2.06
N ALA A 186 3.09 -20.26 -2.96
CA ALA A 186 3.02 -21.70 -2.72
C ALA A 186 4.28 -22.30 -2.05
N TYR A 187 5.47 -21.72 -2.25
CA TYR A 187 6.71 -22.22 -1.65
C TYR A 187 6.81 -22.01 -0.12
N PHE A 188 6.03 -21.07 0.43
CA PHE A 188 6.08 -20.71 1.84
C PHE A 188 4.90 -21.25 2.65
N LYS A 189 3.75 -21.51 1.99
CA LYS A 189 2.45 -21.89 2.60
C LYS A 189 2.46 -23.16 3.45
N PHE A 190 3.50 -24.00 3.35
CA PHE A 190 3.52 -25.28 4.05
C PHE A 190 3.97 -25.18 5.52
N TYR A 191 4.75 -24.16 5.89
CA TYR A 191 5.41 -24.11 7.20
C TYR A 191 5.13 -22.82 7.98
N ASP A 192 4.78 -21.74 7.29
CA ASP A 192 4.57 -20.43 7.88
C ASP A 192 3.47 -20.42 8.95
N LYS A 193 2.30 -20.99 8.65
CA LYS A 193 1.15 -21.06 9.56
C LYS A 193 1.43 -21.93 10.78
N GLU A 194 2.14 -23.04 10.60
CA GLU A 194 2.47 -23.95 11.70
C GLU A 194 3.34 -23.24 12.74
N PHE A 195 4.45 -22.63 12.31
CA PHE A 195 5.35 -21.90 13.19
C PHE A 195 4.67 -20.70 13.86
N CYS A 196 3.95 -19.88 13.08
CA CYS A 196 3.22 -18.73 13.62
C CYS A 196 2.22 -19.15 14.70
N CYS A 197 1.46 -20.23 14.49
CA CYS A 197 0.53 -20.75 15.50
C CYS A 197 1.25 -21.24 16.77
N LYS A 198 2.31 -22.05 16.64
CA LYS A 198 3.08 -22.55 17.80
C LYS A 198 3.65 -21.40 18.64
N ILE A 199 4.27 -20.42 17.97
CA ILE A 199 4.83 -19.23 18.60
C ILE A 199 3.73 -18.42 19.29
N LEU A 200 2.60 -18.17 18.62
CA LEU A 200 1.48 -17.41 19.18
C LEU A 200 0.91 -18.05 20.45
N ILE A 201 0.73 -19.38 20.46
CA ILE A 201 0.21 -20.11 21.63
C ILE A 201 1.14 -19.90 22.83
N LYS A 202 2.44 -20.14 22.66
CA LYS A 202 3.43 -19.98 23.73
C LYS A 202 3.58 -18.53 24.20
N LEU A 203 3.52 -17.55 23.29
CA LEU A 203 3.51 -16.13 23.67
C LEU A 203 2.28 -15.78 24.52
N ARG A 204 1.10 -16.32 24.20
CA ARG A 204 -0.13 -16.11 24.97
C ARG A 204 -0.09 -16.78 26.34
N GLU A 205 0.45 -18.00 26.45
CA GLU A 205 0.67 -18.67 27.73
C GLU A 205 1.54 -17.83 28.68
N ARG A 206 2.54 -17.15 28.11
CA ARG A 206 3.42 -16.21 28.83
C ARG A 206 2.84 -14.82 29.02
N LYS A 207 1.59 -14.58 28.61
CA LYS A 207 0.91 -13.28 28.66
C LYS A 207 1.73 -12.17 28.01
N PHE A 208 2.40 -12.47 26.89
CA PHE A 208 3.19 -11.50 26.15
C PHE A 208 2.33 -10.31 25.73
N LYS A 209 2.80 -9.09 26.02
CA LYS A 209 2.06 -7.85 25.81
C LYS A 209 2.69 -7.01 24.71
N LEU A 210 1.83 -6.34 23.98
CA LEU A 210 2.10 -5.41 22.89
C LEU A 210 1.65 -3.99 23.30
N PRO A 211 2.15 -2.92 22.64
CA PRO A 211 1.79 -1.54 22.94
C PRO A 211 0.36 -1.21 22.47
N ASP A 212 0.20 -0.56 21.33
CA ASP A 212 -1.06 -0.05 20.79
C ASP A 212 -1.67 -0.92 19.67
N TYR A 213 -0.95 -1.96 19.24
CA TYR A 213 -1.44 -2.98 18.31
C TYR A 213 -1.64 -4.33 19.01
N THR A 214 -2.23 -5.28 18.29
CA THR A 214 -2.50 -6.64 18.81
C THR A 214 -2.00 -7.76 17.90
N HIS A 215 -1.55 -7.44 16.69
CA HIS A 215 -1.12 -8.42 15.69
C HIS A 215 0.33 -8.13 15.27
N LEU A 216 1.13 -9.18 15.13
CA LEU A 216 2.52 -9.11 14.68
C LEU A 216 2.63 -9.74 13.29
N TYR A 217 2.96 -8.94 12.30
CA TYR A 217 3.15 -9.42 10.93
C TYR A 217 4.63 -9.40 10.57
N ILE A 218 5.08 -10.37 9.79
CA ILE A 218 6.45 -10.46 9.30
C ILE A 218 6.39 -10.31 7.78
N LYS A 219 7.00 -9.24 7.27
CA LYS A 219 7.19 -9.01 5.83
C LYS A 219 8.56 -9.51 5.43
N VAL A 220 8.57 -10.41 4.44
CA VAL A 220 9.82 -11.01 3.94
C VAL A 220 10.01 -10.68 2.48
N SER A 221 11.22 -10.27 2.11
CA SER A 221 11.59 -10.05 0.72
C SER A 221 13.05 -10.42 0.47
N ASP A 222 13.52 -10.17 -0.74
CA ASP A 222 14.91 -10.39 -1.20
C ASP A 222 15.86 -9.25 -0.79
N SER A 223 15.34 -8.16 -0.25
CA SER A 223 16.10 -7.07 0.35
C SER A 223 15.33 -6.42 1.50
N PHE A 224 16.06 -5.73 2.38
CA PHE A 224 15.46 -4.98 3.47
C PHE A 224 14.51 -3.88 2.95
N GLU A 225 14.94 -3.15 1.92
CA GLU A 225 14.18 -2.05 1.31
C GLU A 225 12.87 -2.55 0.70
N ASN A 226 12.90 -3.67 -0.02
CA ASN A 226 11.69 -4.25 -0.60
C ASN A 226 10.73 -4.74 0.49
N ALA A 227 11.24 -5.45 1.50
CA ALA A 227 10.42 -5.89 2.61
C ALA A 227 9.81 -4.71 3.38
N LEU A 228 10.59 -3.63 3.54
CA LEU A 228 10.15 -2.41 4.21
C LEU A 228 9.07 -1.66 3.42
N LEU A 229 9.17 -1.58 2.09
CA LEU A 229 8.14 -0.98 1.23
C LEU A 229 6.78 -1.68 1.37
N GLU A 230 6.78 -2.97 1.71
CA GLU A 230 5.58 -3.79 1.87
C GLU A 230 4.97 -3.70 3.29
N THR A 231 5.56 -2.90 4.18
CA THR A 231 5.07 -2.66 5.55
C THR A 231 4.01 -1.57 5.65
N ILE A 232 3.25 -1.30 4.57
CA ILE A 232 2.22 -0.26 4.55
C ILE A 232 1.15 -0.58 5.61
N THR A 233 1.11 0.21 6.69
CA THR A 233 0.09 0.11 7.73
C THR A 233 -1.01 1.13 7.45
N SER A 234 -2.08 0.71 6.80
CA SER A 234 -3.32 1.51 6.68
C SER A 234 -4.14 1.51 7.98
N GLU A 235 -3.83 0.59 8.90
CA GLU A 235 -4.62 0.33 10.10
C GLU A 235 -3.73 0.26 11.34
N SER A 236 -4.27 0.67 12.49
CA SER A 236 -3.51 0.79 13.74
C SER A 236 -3.47 -0.49 14.58
N TRP A 237 -4.02 -1.62 14.09
CA TRP A 237 -4.22 -2.82 14.91
C TRP A 237 -3.12 -3.89 14.73
N TYR A 238 -2.25 -3.74 13.74
CA TYR A 238 -1.08 -4.59 13.50
C TYR A 238 0.20 -3.78 13.34
N ILE A 239 1.33 -4.46 13.47
CA ILE A 239 2.64 -3.92 13.11
C ILE A 239 3.41 -4.93 12.26
N CYS A 240 4.32 -4.44 11.43
CA CYS A 240 5.17 -5.28 10.60
C CYS A 240 6.62 -5.24 11.09
N GLY A 241 7.20 -6.43 11.26
CA GLY A 241 8.64 -6.68 11.28
C GLY A 241 9.14 -7.01 9.90
N VAL A 242 10.41 -6.75 9.67
CA VAL A 242 11.09 -7.02 8.41
C VAL A 242 12.07 -8.18 8.58
N ALA A 243 12.10 -9.09 7.61
CA ALA A 243 13.14 -10.10 7.47
C ALA A 243 13.58 -10.23 6.01
N VAL A 244 14.83 -10.66 5.80
CA VAL A 244 15.42 -10.76 4.46
C VAL A 244 15.80 -12.20 4.13
N LEU A 245 15.38 -12.67 2.95
CA LEU A 245 15.81 -13.94 2.39
C LEU A 245 16.87 -13.71 1.31
N ASP A 246 18.13 -13.65 1.75
CA ASP A 246 19.29 -13.34 0.88
C ASP A 246 19.45 -14.32 -0.29
N ASP A 247 19.30 -15.62 -0.03
CA ASP A 247 19.48 -16.70 -1.02
C ASP A 247 18.13 -17.21 -1.57
N PHE A 248 17.26 -16.27 -1.96
CA PHE A 248 15.95 -16.61 -2.49
C PHE A 248 16.04 -17.50 -3.76
N VAL A 249 16.98 -17.20 -4.65
CA VAL A 249 17.15 -17.92 -5.93
C VAL A 249 17.37 -19.42 -5.73
N ASN A 250 18.12 -19.82 -4.69
CA ASN A 250 18.39 -21.24 -4.42
C ASN A 250 17.45 -21.85 -3.37
N TYR A 251 16.45 -21.12 -2.89
CA TYR A 251 15.51 -21.61 -1.87
C TYR A 251 14.78 -22.89 -2.32
N SER A 252 14.36 -22.93 -3.59
CA SER A 252 13.67 -24.08 -4.20
C SER A 252 14.53 -25.34 -4.26
N ASN A 253 15.86 -25.19 -4.27
CA ASN A 253 16.83 -26.29 -4.32
C ASN A 253 17.20 -26.83 -2.93
N LYS A 254 16.74 -26.19 -1.85
CA LYS A 254 17.00 -26.62 -0.48
C LYS A 254 16.15 -27.84 -0.12
N THR A 255 16.64 -28.68 0.80
CA THR A 255 15.83 -29.79 1.33
C THR A 255 14.66 -29.27 2.15
N GLN A 256 13.61 -30.09 2.35
CA GLN A 256 12.46 -29.70 3.18
C GLN A 256 12.87 -29.25 4.59
N LEU A 257 13.85 -29.93 5.21
CA LEU A 257 14.35 -29.55 6.53
C LEU A 257 15.03 -28.17 6.51
N GLN A 258 15.83 -27.89 5.47
CA GLN A 258 16.46 -26.59 5.28
C GLN A 258 15.44 -25.49 5.02
N GLN A 259 14.43 -25.73 4.18
CA GLN A 259 13.34 -24.79 3.92
C GLN A 259 12.55 -24.47 5.19
N LYS A 260 12.20 -25.49 5.99
CA LYS A 260 11.59 -25.31 7.31
C LYS A 260 12.44 -24.42 8.21
N ARG A 261 13.74 -24.70 8.30
CA ARG A 261 14.68 -23.93 9.10
C ARG A 261 14.75 -22.47 8.64
N ILE A 262 14.82 -22.24 7.33
CA ILE A 262 14.84 -20.90 6.73
C ILE A 262 13.58 -20.13 7.12
N ILE A 263 12.38 -20.71 6.96
CA ILE A 263 11.12 -20.05 7.33
C ILE A 263 11.08 -19.71 8.82
N PHE A 264 11.49 -20.65 9.69
CA PHE A 264 11.55 -20.40 11.13
C PHE A 264 12.50 -19.24 11.48
N ASN A 265 13.67 -19.19 10.84
CA ASN A 265 14.65 -18.12 11.03
C ASN A 265 14.10 -16.77 10.58
N LEU A 266 13.43 -16.71 9.42
CA LEU A 266 12.80 -15.49 8.91
C LEU A 266 11.69 -14.98 9.84
N ILE A 267 10.85 -15.87 10.39
CA ILE A 267 9.85 -15.50 11.41
C ILE A 267 10.56 -14.95 12.65
N SER A 268 11.62 -15.60 13.10
CA SER A 268 12.39 -15.19 14.28
C SER A 268 13.05 -13.82 14.08
N GLU A 269 13.62 -13.56 12.90
CA GLU A 269 14.21 -12.28 12.53
C GLU A 269 13.15 -11.17 12.53
N GLY A 270 12.01 -11.38 11.86
CA GLY A 270 10.94 -10.38 11.82
C GLY A 270 10.33 -10.08 13.18
N LEU A 271 10.17 -11.08 14.05
CA LEU A 271 9.69 -10.86 15.42
C LEU A 271 10.72 -10.11 16.27
N ASN A 272 12.01 -10.41 16.13
CA ASN A 272 13.08 -9.69 16.83
C ASN A 272 13.23 -8.25 16.33
N ASP A 273 13.02 -8.00 15.03
CA ASP A 273 12.96 -6.64 14.47
C ASP A 273 11.89 -5.79 15.18
N ILE A 274 10.67 -6.31 15.31
CA ILE A 274 9.58 -5.64 16.05
C ILE A 274 9.98 -5.44 17.51
N ALA A 275 10.48 -6.49 18.16
CA ALA A 275 10.82 -6.45 19.58
C ALA A 275 11.90 -5.40 19.89
N ALA A 276 12.89 -5.26 19.01
CA ALA A 276 13.95 -4.28 19.14
C ALA A 276 13.45 -2.84 18.96
N ILE A 277 12.60 -2.59 17.96
CA ILE A 277 12.06 -1.26 17.67
C ILE A 277 11.07 -0.82 18.75
N ASP A 278 10.11 -1.68 19.07
CA ASP A 278 8.99 -1.35 19.95
C ASP A 278 9.29 -1.68 21.43
N LYS A 279 10.53 -2.09 21.74
CA LYS A 279 11.01 -2.39 23.10
C LYS A 279 10.13 -3.43 23.80
N LEU A 280 9.80 -4.51 23.08
CA LEU A 280 9.05 -5.64 23.64
C LEU A 280 9.94 -6.49 24.55
N ASP A 281 9.33 -7.41 25.30
CA ASP A 281 10.06 -8.33 26.17
C ASP A 281 10.85 -9.37 25.35
N ILE A 282 12.04 -8.96 24.90
CA ILE A 282 12.90 -9.78 24.04
C ILE A 282 13.35 -11.07 24.73
N HIS A 283 13.40 -11.09 26.06
CA HIS A 283 13.75 -12.30 26.81
C HIS A 283 12.64 -13.35 26.68
N VAL A 284 11.39 -12.96 26.95
CA VAL A 284 10.23 -13.85 26.77
C VAL A 284 10.12 -14.32 25.31
N LEU A 285 10.32 -13.41 24.35
CA LEU A 285 10.28 -13.77 22.93
C LEU A 285 11.34 -14.83 22.59
N ASN A 286 12.60 -14.62 22.97
CA ASN A 286 13.68 -15.56 22.64
C ASN A 286 13.52 -16.91 23.34
N VAL A 287 12.97 -16.95 24.55
CA VAL A 287 12.62 -18.21 25.22
C VAL A 287 11.56 -18.97 24.41
N VAL A 288 10.51 -18.29 23.95
CA VAL A 288 9.46 -18.91 23.11
C VAL A 288 10.05 -19.45 21.81
N LEU A 289 10.85 -18.64 21.10
CA LEU A 289 11.44 -19.04 19.83
C LEU A 289 12.32 -20.29 20.00
N LYS A 290 13.18 -20.30 21.02
CA LYS A 290 14.02 -21.47 21.33
C LYS A 290 13.23 -22.74 21.64
N GLU A 291 12.11 -22.62 22.35
CA GLU A 291 11.24 -23.78 22.61
C GLU A 291 10.61 -24.33 21.33
N VAL A 292 10.07 -23.46 20.48
CA VAL A 292 9.46 -23.89 19.19
C VAL A 292 10.51 -24.50 18.28
N GLU A 293 11.72 -23.94 18.27
CA GLU A 293 12.86 -24.48 17.54
C GLU A 293 13.17 -25.91 18.00
N ASN A 294 13.34 -26.11 19.31
CA ASN A 294 13.64 -27.42 19.88
C ASN A 294 12.52 -28.44 19.60
N GLU A 295 11.24 -28.05 19.70
CA GLU A 295 10.11 -28.95 19.43
C GLU A 295 9.96 -29.34 17.96
N THR A 296 10.56 -28.59 17.04
CA THR A 296 10.35 -28.79 15.59
C THR A 296 11.57 -29.38 14.89
N PHE A 297 12.77 -29.19 15.43
CA PHE A 297 14.03 -29.58 14.79
C PHE A 297 14.90 -30.57 15.59
N LEU A 298 14.54 -30.88 16.84
CA LEU A 298 15.14 -31.95 17.65
C LEU A 298 14.16 -33.12 17.80
#